data_AF-S5ZDU2-F1
#
_entry.id   AF-S5ZDU2-F1
#
_cell.length_a   1.000
_cell.length_b   1.000
_cell.length_c   1.000
_cell.angle_alpha   90.00
_cell.angle_beta   90.00
_cell.angle_gamma   90.00
#
_symmetry.space_group_name_H-M   'P 1'
#
loop_
_entity.id
_entity.type
_entity.pdbx_description
1 polymer ?
#
loop_
_entity_poly.entity_id
_entity_poly.type
_entity_poly.pdbx_seq_one_letter_code
_entity_poly.pdbx_strand_id
1 'polypeptide(L)'
;MIEKEIFPHKRERQLCEEWKKEKDREKRRKIEEQLVSLYVYVGEYFKMSRPDPKQAKVYLQKALRYRPDHAIANYRLAHVYYAEAEYGKAAFHFERALSDERGGKLTDTQQLISCMLLANCGILLASKALKKIEEMEDSSYDEELVERYRGEILLQRAEDFARALYCIVTPDGRDIVAEERYFAEQEKCLPREVQLLISDGDGLLVRYEGGKWMTLDYASFYLLALLLHSERPLTGEEIRETLFFSFLERGVTEAAIRKMIERLRTRLSFWEEMIETTRIGSKAARRRQPSVSYRIFCRASDVFPWET
;
A
#
# COMPACT_ATOMS: atom_id res chain seq x y z
N MET A 1 10.41 25.23 -8.16
CA MET A 1 10.45 25.49 -6.70
C MET A 1 9.32 24.79 -5.91
N ILE A 2 8.79 23.65 -6.39
CA ILE A 2 7.65 22.95 -5.72
C ILE A 2 8.14 21.72 -4.91
N GLU A 3 9.44 21.40 -4.92
CA GLU A 3 10.00 20.23 -4.24
C GLU A 3 10.05 20.35 -2.70
N LYS A 4 9.79 21.52 -2.11
CA LYS A 4 9.97 21.74 -0.66
C LYS A 4 8.71 21.52 0.20
N GLU A 5 7.56 21.20 -0.37
CA GLU A 5 6.28 21.22 0.37
C GLU A 5 5.57 19.88 0.57
N ILE A 6 6.14 18.76 0.10
CA ILE A 6 5.48 17.44 0.24
C ILE A 6 6.16 16.57 1.31
N PHE A 7 7.35 16.96 1.75
CA PHE A 7 8.07 16.19 2.75
C PHE A 7 7.90 16.75 4.15
N PRO A 8 7.49 15.96 5.15
CA PRO A 8 7.27 16.44 6.50
C PRO A 8 8.59 16.71 7.24
N HIS A 9 9.68 17.13 6.58
CA HIS A 9 10.97 17.44 7.23
C HIS A 9 10.82 18.39 8.42
N LYS A 10 9.89 19.36 8.34
CA LYS A 10 9.58 20.26 9.46
C LYS A 10 8.94 19.48 10.62
N ARG A 11 7.99 18.60 10.34
CA ARG A 11 7.29 17.80 11.35
C ARG A 11 8.19 16.71 11.94
N GLU A 12 9.00 16.05 11.12
CA GLU A 12 10.05 15.11 11.54
C GLU A 12 11.02 15.80 12.50
N ARG A 13 11.58 16.97 12.12
CA ARG A 13 12.49 17.74 12.99
C ARG A 13 11.83 18.12 14.30
N GLN A 14 10.60 18.63 14.24
CA GLN A 14 9.83 18.99 15.43
C GLN A 14 9.67 17.78 16.37
N LEU A 15 9.16 16.65 15.86
CA LEU A 15 8.96 15.44 16.67
C LEU A 15 10.28 14.89 17.22
N CYS A 16 11.36 14.94 16.45
CA CYS A 16 12.69 14.51 16.91
C CYS A 16 13.23 15.42 18.03
N GLU A 17 13.02 16.73 17.93
CA GLU A 17 13.40 17.68 18.98
C GLU A 17 12.56 17.52 20.24
N GLU A 18 11.23 17.35 20.09
CA GLU A 18 10.31 17.06 21.18
C GLU A 18 10.72 15.76 21.88
N TRP A 19 10.99 14.68 21.12
CA TRP A 19 11.45 13.39 21.65
C TRP A 19 12.76 13.49 22.43
N LYS A 20 13.72 14.32 21.96
CA LYS A 20 15.00 14.53 22.64
C LYS A 20 14.87 15.28 23.96
N LYS A 21 13.93 16.22 24.05
CA LYS A 21 13.70 17.06 25.23
C LYS A 21 12.75 16.41 26.24
N GLU A 22 11.90 15.51 25.78
CA GLU A 22 10.91 14.84 26.62
C GLU A 22 11.57 13.82 27.55
N LYS A 23 11.30 13.98 28.85
CA LYS A 23 11.82 13.12 29.92
C LYS A 23 10.76 12.16 30.42
N ASP A 24 9.49 12.49 30.25
CA ASP A 24 8.37 11.63 30.62
C ASP A 24 8.25 10.46 29.65
N ARG A 25 8.26 9.23 30.20
CA ARG A 25 8.30 8.00 29.40
C ARG A 25 7.03 7.82 28.55
N GLU A 26 5.87 8.21 29.08
CA GLU A 26 4.59 8.00 28.42
C GLU A 26 4.39 9.02 27.29
N LYS A 27 4.74 10.29 27.53
CA LYS A 27 4.75 11.31 26.48
C LYS A 27 5.77 10.99 25.39
N ARG A 28 6.94 10.47 25.77
CA ARG A 28 7.96 10.04 24.82
C ARG A 28 7.44 8.90 23.93
N ARG A 29 6.75 7.91 24.49
CA ARG A 29 6.10 6.82 23.74
C ARG A 29 5.09 7.36 22.72
N LYS A 30 4.28 8.36 23.08
CA LYS A 30 3.34 9.01 22.15
C LYS A 30 4.03 9.74 21.02
N ILE A 31 5.19 10.33 21.26
CA ILE A 31 6.01 10.98 20.21
C ILE A 31 6.63 9.91 19.31
N GLU A 32 7.08 8.78 19.87
CA GLU A 32 7.59 7.63 19.10
C GLU A 32 6.52 7.05 18.18
N GLU A 33 5.29 6.89 18.67
CA GLU A 33 4.14 6.46 17.86
C GLU A 33 3.91 7.41 16.69
N GLN A 34 3.88 8.73 16.93
CA GLN A 34 3.76 9.72 15.85
C GLN A 34 4.91 9.67 14.84
N LEU A 35 6.14 9.39 15.30
CA LEU A 35 7.30 9.24 14.42
C LEU A 35 7.18 7.97 13.57
N VAL A 36 6.79 6.85 14.17
CA VAL A 36 6.55 5.58 13.48
C VAL A 36 5.51 5.77 12.38
N SER A 37 4.37 6.34 12.72
CA SER A 37 3.29 6.64 11.78
C SER A 37 3.75 7.52 10.62
N LEU A 38 4.46 8.62 10.94
CA LEU A 38 5.02 9.52 9.93
C LEU A 38 5.94 8.79 8.96
N TYR A 39 6.83 7.94 9.46
CA TYR A 39 7.80 7.22 8.66
C TYR A 39 7.17 6.09 7.84
N VAL A 40 6.15 5.41 8.37
CA VAL A 40 5.37 4.40 7.64
C VAL A 40 4.61 5.03 6.47
N TYR A 41 3.99 6.18 6.68
CA TYR A 41 3.34 6.96 5.62
C TYR A 41 4.33 7.39 4.53
N VAL A 42 5.46 7.97 4.93
CA VAL A 42 6.49 8.44 4.01
C VAL A 42 7.13 7.30 3.23
N GLY A 43 7.38 6.17 3.88
CA GLY A 43 7.91 4.96 3.24
C GLY A 43 6.98 4.48 2.13
N GLU A 44 5.68 4.47 2.39
CA GLU A 44 4.66 4.08 1.41
C GLU A 44 4.52 5.09 0.27
N TYR A 45 4.64 6.38 0.57
CA TYR A 45 4.66 7.42 -0.47
C TYR A 45 5.80 7.20 -1.48
N PHE A 46 7.00 6.86 -1.00
CA PHE A 46 8.13 6.52 -1.87
C PHE A 46 8.01 5.13 -2.51
N LYS A 47 7.12 4.27 -2.01
CA LYS A 47 6.78 3.02 -2.68
C LYS A 47 5.83 3.27 -3.86
N MET A 48 4.81 4.11 -3.66
CA MET A 48 3.66 4.21 -4.57
C MET A 48 3.61 5.45 -5.46
N SER A 49 3.89 6.64 -4.91
CA SER A 49 3.65 7.91 -5.63
C SER A 49 4.89 8.49 -6.29
N ARG A 50 6.05 8.24 -5.70
CA ARG A 50 7.35 8.55 -6.29
C ARG A 50 8.26 7.36 -6.04
N PRO A 51 8.13 6.28 -6.84
CA PRO A 51 8.89 5.05 -6.65
C PRO A 51 10.39 5.34 -6.47
N ASP A 52 10.85 5.21 -5.24
CA ASP A 52 12.24 5.32 -4.82
C ASP A 52 12.46 4.28 -3.70
N PRO A 53 12.81 3.03 -4.07
CA PRO A 53 12.94 1.95 -3.10
C PRO A 53 14.03 2.24 -2.06
N LYS A 54 15.05 3.05 -2.39
CA LYS A 54 16.08 3.47 -1.44
C LYS A 54 15.48 4.37 -0.36
N GLN A 55 14.71 5.38 -0.73
CA GLN A 55 14.04 6.25 0.24
C GLN A 55 12.97 5.50 1.02
N ALA A 56 12.16 4.66 0.38
CA ALA A 56 11.16 3.82 1.06
C ALA A 56 11.80 3.00 2.18
N LYS A 57 12.91 2.30 1.89
CA LYS A 57 13.70 1.56 2.90
C LYS A 57 14.18 2.45 4.03
N VAL A 58 14.76 3.62 3.74
CA VAL A 58 15.29 4.53 4.77
C VAL A 58 14.22 4.91 5.79
N TYR A 59 13.01 5.28 5.33
CA TYR A 59 11.94 5.69 6.24
C TYR A 59 11.32 4.51 6.97
N LEU A 60 11.06 3.39 6.31
CA LEU A 60 10.55 2.18 6.98
C LEU A 60 11.54 1.68 8.04
N GLN A 61 12.85 1.71 7.77
CA GLN A 61 13.88 1.40 8.77
C GLN A 61 13.90 2.40 9.92
N LYS A 62 13.66 3.71 9.68
CA LYS A 62 13.50 4.68 10.76
C LYS A 62 12.30 4.35 11.65
N ALA A 63 11.16 3.95 11.10
CA ALA A 63 10.01 3.49 11.88
C ALA A 63 10.39 2.32 12.79
N LEU A 64 11.08 1.31 12.22
CA LEU A 64 11.51 0.12 12.93
C LEU A 64 12.61 0.37 13.98
N ARG A 65 13.30 1.52 13.96
CA ARG A 65 14.22 1.91 15.06
C ARG A 65 13.46 2.27 16.35
N TYR A 66 12.24 2.78 16.23
CA TYR A 66 11.40 3.13 17.38
C TYR A 66 10.50 1.97 17.80
N ARG A 67 9.94 1.23 16.84
CA ARG A 67 9.10 0.05 17.06
C ARG A 67 9.58 -1.10 16.17
N PRO A 68 10.56 -1.91 16.60
CA PRO A 68 11.12 -2.99 15.79
C PRO A 68 10.09 -4.03 15.35
N ASP A 69 9.06 -4.24 16.14
CA ASP A 69 7.95 -5.19 15.98
C ASP A 69 6.73 -4.58 15.28
N HIS A 70 6.82 -3.36 14.73
CA HIS A 70 5.69 -2.72 14.06
C HIS A 70 5.29 -3.50 12.80
N ALA A 71 4.11 -4.13 12.80
CA ALA A 71 3.76 -5.12 11.78
C ALA A 71 3.68 -4.50 10.39
N ILE A 72 2.97 -3.36 10.25
CA ILE A 72 2.80 -2.68 8.95
C ILE A 72 4.15 -2.19 8.38
N ALA A 73 5.08 -1.77 9.25
CA ALA A 73 6.38 -1.29 8.79
C ALA A 73 7.25 -2.45 8.31
N ASN A 74 7.25 -3.57 9.03
CA ASN A 74 7.91 -4.80 8.62
C ASN A 74 7.31 -5.35 7.32
N TYR A 75 5.98 -5.43 7.23
CA TYR A 75 5.25 -5.83 6.04
C TYR A 75 5.64 -4.99 4.81
N ARG A 76 5.55 -3.66 4.90
CA ARG A 76 5.91 -2.76 3.79
C ARG A 76 7.39 -2.89 3.41
N LEU A 77 8.28 -3.05 4.39
CA LEU A 77 9.71 -3.19 4.13
C LEU A 77 10.04 -4.54 3.47
N ALA A 78 9.35 -5.61 3.87
CA ALA A 78 9.45 -6.93 3.25
C ALA A 78 9.11 -6.86 1.76
N HIS A 79 8.02 -6.17 1.40
CA HIS A 79 7.65 -5.95 0.00
C HIS A 79 8.73 -5.20 -0.81
N VAL A 80 9.37 -4.18 -0.22
CA VAL A 80 10.45 -3.46 -0.91
C VAL A 80 11.65 -4.39 -1.17
N TYR A 81 12.08 -5.17 -0.18
CA TYR A 81 13.16 -6.14 -0.38
C TYR A 81 12.79 -7.25 -1.35
N TYR A 82 11.53 -7.69 -1.32
CA TYR A 82 11.01 -8.71 -2.22
C TYR A 82 11.08 -8.25 -3.68
N ALA A 83 10.67 -7.00 -3.96
CA ALA A 83 10.76 -6.40 -5.29
C ALA A 83 12.20 -6.24 -5.78
N GLU A 84 13.17 -6.06 -4.88
CA GLU A 84 14.61 -6.00 -5.19
C GLU A 84 15.29 -7.40 -5.23
N ALA A 85 14.52 -8.49 -5.16
CA ALA A 85 15.01 -9.87 -5.09
C ALA A 85 15.93 -10.18 -3.89
N GLU A 86 15.86 -9.38 -2.83
CA GLU A 86 16.56 -9.60 -1.56
C GLU A 86 15.76 -10.54 -0.63
N TYR A 87 15.45 -11.75 -1.12
CA TYR A 87 14.47 -12.66 -0.51
C TYR A 87 14.75 -13.05 0.95
N GLY A 88 16.02 -13.15 1.35
CA GLY A 88 16.38 -13.42 2.75
C GLY A 88 15.96 -12.30 3.71
N LYS A 89 16.10 -11.03 3.28
CA LYS A 89 15.63 -9.88 4.08
C LYS A 89 14.12 -9.75 4.01
N ALA A 90 13.51 -10.05 2.87
CA ALA A 90 12.07 -10.07 2.72
C ALA A 90 11.43 -11.09 3.68
N ALA A 91 11.92 -12.33 3.69
CA ALA A 91 11.46 -13.38 4.59
C ALA A 91 11.54 -12.96 6.06
N PHE A 92 12.71 -12.46 6.50
CA PHE A 92 12.90 -11.94 7.86
C PHE A 92 11.84 -10.90 8.24
N HIS A 93 11.55 -9.94 7.36
CA HIS A 93 10.57 -8.91 7.65
C HIS A 93 9.12 -9.41 7.57
N PHE A 94 8.78 -10.35 6.69
CA PHE A 94 7.46 -10.99 6.70
C PHE A 94 7.21 -11.77 7.99
N GLU A 95 8.20 -12.53 8.49
CA GLU A 95 8.09 -13.23 9.78
C GLU A 95 7.83 -12.25 10.93
N ARG A 96 8.55 -11.12 10.96
CA ARG A 96 8.32 -10.08 11.97
C ARG A 96 6.99 -9.37 11.85
N ALA A 97 6.46 -9.26 10.65
CA ALA A 97 5.13 -8.70 10.44
C ALA A 97 4.03 -9.66 10.94
N LEU A 98 4.30 -10.96 10.95
CA LEU A 98 3.40 -12.02 11.40
C LEU A 98 3.54 -12.39 12.89
N SER A 99 4.65 -12.02 13.54
CA SER A 99 5.00 -12.42 14.92
C SER A 99 4.23 -11.64 16.01
N ASP A 100 2.93 -11.46 15.82
CA ASP A 100 2.00 -10.62 16.60
C ASP A 100 2.26 -10.64 18.12
N GLU A 101 2.71 -9.50 18.68
CA GLU A 101 2.59 -9.28 20.13
C GLU A 101 2.15 -7.86 20.51
N ARG A 102 2.64 -6.76 19.92
CA ARG A 102 2.40 -5.41 20.51
C ARG A 102 2.31 -4.21 19.55
N GLY A 103 2.15 -4.38 18.24
CA GLY A 103 2.18 -3.24 17.31
C GLY A 103 1.46 -3.41 15.97
N GLY A 104 0.21 -2.93 15.91
CA GLY A 104 -0.58 -2.73 14.68
C GLY A 104 -0.95 -4.04 13.99
N LYS A 105 -2.20 -4.51 14.14
CA LYS A 105 -2.60 -5.80 13.57
C LYS A 105 -2.64 -5.72 12.04
N LEU A 106 -1.96 -6.65 11.35
CA LEU A 106 -2.18 -6.87 9.93
C LEU A 106 -3.63 -7.31 9.70
N THR A 107 -4.23 -6.92 8.58
CA THR A 107 -5.53 -7.47 8.16
C THR A 107 -5.39 -8.94 7.77
N ASP A 108 -6.48 -9.71 7.79
CA ASP A 108 -6.46 -11.13 7.40
C ASP A 108 -5.86 -11.31 5.99
N THR A 109 -6.17 -10.40 5.08
CA THR A 109 -5.59 -10.35 3.72
C THR A 109 -4.07 -10.13 3.76
N GLN A 110 -3.59 -9.15 4.54
CA GLN A 110 -2.16 -8.89 4.68
C GLN A 110 -1.41 -10.06 5.34
N GLN A 111 -2.04 -10.72 6.32
CA GLN A 111 -1.48 -11.92 6.96
C GLN A 111 -1.37 -13.06 5.94
N LEU A 112 -2.44 -13.34 5.20
CA LEU A 112 -2.45 -14.35 4.15
C LEU A 112 -1.34 -14.09 3.12
N ILE A 113 -1.24 -12.86 2.63
CA ILE A 113 -0.21 -12.46 1.65
C ILE A 113 1.19 -12.59 2.24
N SER A 114 1.39 -12.17 3.49
CA SER A 114 2.69 -12.29 4.16
C SER A 114 3.11 -13.76 4.27
N CYS A 115 2.19 -14.65 4.63
CA CYS A 115 2.44 -16.10 4.65
C CYS A 115 2.78 -16.65 3.26
N MET A 116 2.02 -16.27 2.24
CA MET A 116 2.26 -16.70 0.85
C MET A 116 3.63 -16.21 0.34
N LEU A 117 3.96 -14.94 0.55
CA LEU A 117 5.23 -14.36 0.10
C LEU A 117 6.42 -14.85 0.91
N LEU A 118 6.24 -15.15 2.20
CA LEU A 118 7.26 -15.80 3.02
C LEU A 118 7.59 -17.20 2.51
N ALA A 119 6.57 -18.03 2.24
CA ALA A 119 6.77 -19.34 1.61
C ALA A 119 7.49 -19.19 0.27
N ASN A 120 7.10 -18.19 -0.52
CA ASN A 120 7.70 -17.92 -1.80
C ASN A 120 9.17 -17.47 -1.71
N CYS A 121 9.51 -16.66 -0.71
CA CYS A 121 10.91 -16.32 -0.42
C CYS A 121 11.74 -17.58 -0.15
N GLY A 122 11.19 -18.55 0.59
CA GLY A 122 11.82 -19.84 0.84
C GLY A 122 12.12 -20.61 -0.44
N ILE A 123 11.14 -20.71 -1.35
CA ILE A 123 11.28 -21.35 -2.66
C ILE A 123 12.37 -20.65 -3.48
N LEU A 124 12.35 -19.31 -3.56
CA LEU A 124 13.32 -18.54 -4.33
C LEU A 124 14.75 -18.65 -3.78
N LEU A 125 14.89 -18.67 -2.46
CA LEU A 125 16.17 -18.90 -1.79
C LEU A 125 16.71 -20.31 -2.08
N ALA A 126 15.85 -21.33 -2.01
CA ALA A 126 16.23 -22.70 -2.34
C ALA A 126 16.66 -22.83 -3.82
N SER A 127 15.88 -22.27 -4.75
CA SER A 127 16.23 -22.23 -6.17
C SER A 127 17.57 -21.53 -6.43
N LYS A 128 17.83 -20.40 -5.76
CA LYS A 128 19.12 -19.70 -5.86
C LYS A 128 20.28 -20.53 -5.29
N ALA A 129 20.06 -21.28 -4.22
CA ALA A 129 21.06 -22.17 -3.65
C ALA A 129 21.37 -23.33 -4.60
N LEU A 130 20.35 -23.96 -5.20
CA LEU A 130 20.52 -25.02 -6.20
C LEU A 130 21.33 -24.54 -7.41
N LYS A 131 20.99 -23.37 -7.96
CA LYS A 131 21.75 -22.79 -9.08
C LYS A 131 23.21 -22.58 -8.73
N LYS A 132 23.50 -22.13 -7.51
CA LYS A 132 24.88 -21.94 -7.06
C LYS A 132 25.66 -23.26 -6.96
N ILE A 133 25.00 -24.38 -6.63
CA ILE A 133 25.63 -25.71 -6.63
C ILE A 133 26.02 -26.11 -8.05
N GLU A 134 25.18 -25.84 -9.06
CA GLU A 134 25.50 -26.13 -10.46
C GLU A 134 26.70 -25.32 -10.98
N GLU A 135 26.81 -24.06 -10.56
CA GLU A 135 27.90 -23.15 -10.96
C GLU A 135 29.26 -23.51 -10.32
N MET A 136 29.31 -24.48 -9.40
CA MET A 136 30.55 -24.92 -8.76
C MET A 136 31.32 -25.89 -9.67
N GLU A 137 32.20 -25.33 -10.51
CA GLU A 137 33.23 -26.06 -11.23
C GLU A 137 34.12 -26.80 -10.21
N ASP A 138 34.16 -28.14 -10.28
CA ASP A 138 34.97 -29.06 -9.46
C ASP A 138 34.29 -29.68 -8.21
N SER A 139 32.96 -29.68 -8.12
CA SER A 139 32.26 -30.38 -7.04
C SER A 139 31.66 -31.72 -7.48
N SER A 140 32.01 -32.80 -6.76
CA SER A 140 31.37 -34.13 -6.88
C SER A 140 30.02 -34.13 -6.16
N TYR A 141 29.08 -33.28 -6.61
CA TYR A 141 27.73 -33.31 -6.09
C TYR A 141 26.91 -34.39 -6.80
N ASP A 142 25.89 -34.88 -6.10
CA ASP A 142 24.93 -35.83 -6.64
C ASP A 142 23.95 -35.07 -7.56
N GLU A 143 24.24 -35.11 -8.87
CA GLU A 143 23.47 -34.43 -9.90
C GLU A 143 22.01 -34.93 -9.95
N GLU A 144 21.78 -36.23 -9.76
CA GLU A 144 20.43 -36.83 -9.73
C GLU A 144 19.62 -36.35 -8.52
N LEU A 145 20.25 -36.25 -7.36
CA LEU A 145 19.62 -35.67 -6.15
C LEU A 145 19.27 -34.20 -6.34
N VAL A 146 20.15 -33.40 -6.96
CA VAL A 146 19.92 -31.98 -7.24
C VAL A 146 18.77 -31.79 -8.23
N GLU A 147 18.70 -32.60 -9.28
CA GLU A 147 17.60 -32.56 -10.26
C GLU A 147 16.25 -32.97 -9.63
N ARG A 148 16.24 -33.96 -8.73
CA ARG A 148 15.03 -34.32 -7.99
C ARG A 148 14.54 -33.17 -7.11
N TYR A 149 15.42 -32.56 -6.30
CA TYR A 149 15.05 -31.41 -5.47
C TYR A 149 14.57 -30.24 -6.32
N ARG A 150 15.19 -30.01 -7.47
CA ARG A 150 14.75 -29.00 -8.43
C ARG A 150 13.35 -29.28 -8.95
N GLY A 151 13.05 -30.51 -9.35
CA GLY A 151 11.72 -30.92 -9.79
C GLY A 151 10.65 -30.70 -8.72
N GLU A 152 10.96 -31.03 -7.47
CA GLU A 152 10.08 -30.82 -6.31
C GLU A 152 9.85 -29.32 -6.00
N ILE A 153 10.88 -28.48 -6.14
CA ILE A 153 10.81 -27.03 -5.90
C ILE A 153 10.14 -26.28 -7.08
N LEU A 154 10.38 -26.69 -8.33
CA LEU A 154 9.89 -26.03 -9.55
C LEU A 154 8.40 -26.29 -9.87
N LEU A 155 7.78 -27.29 -9.25
CA LEU A 155 6.33 -27.55 -9.37
C LEU A 155 5.46 -26.38 -8.85
N GLN A 156 6.06 -25.39 -8.19
CA GLN A 156 5.42 -24.12 -7.82
C GLN A 156 6.31 -22.96 -8.27
N ARG A 157 6.10 -22.44 -9.47
CA ARG A 157 6.84 -21.25 -9.92
C ARG A 157 6.58 -20.08 -8.98
N ALA A 158 7.63 -19.72 -8.27
CA ALA A 158 7.65 -18.59 -7.35
C ALA A 158 7.54 -17.22 -8.04
N GLU A 159 7.96 -17.13 -9.30
CA GLU A 159 7.74 -15.94 -10.11
C GLU A 159 6.26 -15.77 -10.48
N ASP A 160 5.51 -16.87 -10.58
CA ASP A 160 4.06 -16.83 -10.75
C ASP A 160 3.39 -16.37 -9.45
N PHE A 161 3.81 -16.85 -8.26
CA PHE A 161 3.27 -16.35 -6.97
C PHE A 161 3.52 -14.85 -6.73
N ALA A 162 4.70 -14.35 -7.12
CA ALA A 162 5.07 -12.93 -7.02
C ALA A 162 4.22 -12.03 -7.93
N ARG A 163 3.95 -12.51 -9.16
CA ARG A 163 3.18 -11.81 -10.18
C ARG A 163 1.67 -12.00 -9.99
N ALA A 164 1.22 -13.11 -9.41
CA ALA A 164 -0.18 -13.55 -9.33
C ALA A 164 -1.02 -12.95 -8.20
N LEU A 165 -0.48 -12.07 -7.35
CA LEU A 165 -1.28 -11.39 -6.34
C LEU A 165 -1.87 -10.09 -6.87
N TYR A 166 -2.52 -10.16 -8.03
CA TYR A 166 -3.35 -9.07 -8.50
C TYR A 166 -4.69 -9.07 -7.77
N CYS A 167 -5.22 -7.89 -7.58
CA CYS A 167 -6.44 -7.70 -6.83
C CYS A 167 -7.37 -6.75 -7.57
N ILE A 168 -8.65 -7.12 -7.61
CA ILE A 168 -9.72 -6.26 -8.08
C ILE A 168 -10.65 -6.00 -6.90
N VAL A 169 -10.75 -4.73 -6.49
CA VAL A 169 -11.72 -4.29 -5.47
C VAL A 169 -12.95 -3.74 -6.18
N THR A 170 -14.12 -4.18 -5.76
CA THR A 170 -15.44 -3.78 -6.25
C THR A 170 -16.32 -3.36 -5.07
N PRO A 171 -17.53 -2.80 -5.30
CA PRO A 171 -18.51 -2.61 -4.25
C PRO A 171 -18.83 -3.90 -3.46
N ASP A 172 -18.79 -5.06 -4.12
CA ASP A 172 -19.16 -6.35 -3.54
C ASP A 172 -18.03 -7.00 -2.72
N GLY A 173 -16.79 -6.49 -2.85
CA GLY A 173 -15.65 -6.98 -2.09
C GLY A 173 -14.35 -6.99 -2.88
N ARG A 174 -13.40 -7.78 -2.36
CA ARG A 174 -12.02 -7.85 -2.82
C ARG A 174 -11.72 -9.24 -3.36
N ASP A 175 -11.34 -9.32 -4.64
CA ASP A 175 -11.00 -10.58 -5.33
C ASP A 175 -9.51 -10.61 -5.67
N ILE A 176 -8.81 -11.66 -5.20
CA ILE A 176 -7.47 -12.00 -5.69
C ILE A 176 -7.63 -12.73 -7.02
N VAL A 177 -6.94 -12.27 -8.06
CA VAL A 177 -7.11 -12.75 -9.43
C VAL A 177 -5.77 -13.04 -10.10
N ALA A 178 -5.78 -13.96 -11.06
CA ALA A 178 -4.63 -14.21 -11.93
C ALA A 178 -4.33 -12.99 -12.85
N GLU A 179 -3.10 -12.91 -13.33
CA GLU A 179 -2.60 -11.81 -14.16
C GLU A 179 -3.43 -11.61 -15.44
N GLU A 180 -3.82 -12.70 -16.09
CA GLU A 180 -4.59 -12.67 -17.33
C GLU A 180 -5.96 -12.02 -17.10
N ARG A 181 -6.64 -12.40 -16.01
CA ARG A 181 -7.93 -11.78 -15.62
C ARG A 181 -7.72 -10.32 -15.24
N TYR A 182 -6.66 -9.99 -14.49
CA TYR A 182 -6.40 -8.62 -14.05
C TYR A 182 -6.27 -7.64 -15.22
N PHE A 183 -5.46 -7.97 -16.23
CA PHE A 183 -5.26 -7.10 -17.38
C PHE A 183 -6.47 -7.11 -18.32
N ALA A 184 -7.12 -8.25 -18.55
CA ALA A 184 -8.34 -8.30 -19.35
C ALA A 184 -9.48 -7.46 -18.73
N GLU A 185 -9.62 -7.47 -17.39
CA GLU A 185 -10.61 -6.66 -16.70
C GLU A 185 -10.30 -5.16 -16.78
N GLN A 186 -9.03 -4.76 -16.81
CA GLN A 186 -8.64 -3.36 -17.02
C GLN A 186 -9.04 -2.85 -18.40
N GLU A 187 -9.07 -3.69 -19.43
CA GLU A 187 -9.47 -3.25 -20.77
C GLU A 187 -10.99 -3.07 -20.90
N LYS A 188 -11.78 -3.81 -20.09
CA LYS A 188 -13.23 -3.68 -20.06
C LYS A 188 -13.65 -2.32 -19.52
N CYS A 189 -14.40 -1.58 -20.32
CA CYS A 189 -14.99 -0.30 -19.95
C CYS A 189 -16.50 -0.47 -19.77
N LEU A 190 -16.98 -0.44 -18.51
CA LEU A 190 -18.40 -0.56 -18.23
C LEU A 190 -19.05 0.82 -18.17
N PRO A 191 -20.33 0.95 -18.58
CA PRO A 191 -21.09 2.18 -18.38
C PRO A 191 -21.16 2.55 -16.90
N ARG A 192 -21.08 3.84 -16.61
CA ARG A 192 -21.14 4.46 -15.30
C ARG A 192 -20.16 3.84 -14.31
N GLU A 193 -18.94 3.60 -14.75
CA GLU A 193 -17.90 2.99 -13.93
C GLU A 193 -16.67 3.87 -13.78
N VAL A 194 -16.18 4.00 -12.55
CA VAL A 194 -14.87 4.57 -12.24
C VAL A 194 -13.84 3.45 -12.10
N GLN A 195 -12.75 3.51 -12.86
CA GLN A 195 -11.61 2.61 -12.70
C GLN A 195 -10.47 3.36 -12.03
N LEU A 196 -9.95 2.79 -10.95
CA LEU A 196 -8.77 3.24 -10.23
C LEU A 196 -7.67 2.19 -10.43
N LEU A 197 -6.44 2.62 -10.67
CA LEU A 197 -5.30 1.71 -10.88
C LEU A 197 -4.08 2.19 -10.09
N ILE A 198 -3.50 1.28 -9.31
CA ILE A 198 -2.18 1.43 -8.70
C ILE A 198 -1.19 0.75 -9.64
N SER A 199 -0.44 1.53 -10.43
CA SER A 199 0.56 1.05 -11.38
C SER A 199 1.97 1.21 -10.79
N ASP A 200 2.77 0.15 -10.87
CA ASP A 200 4.17 0.14 -10.43
C ASP A 200 5.04 1.16 -11.21
N GLY A 201 4.62 1.59 -12.40
CA GLY A 201 5.37 2.52 -13.26
C GLY A 201 4.66 3.86 -13.56
N ASP A 202 3.34 3.85 -13.69
CA ASP A 202 2.56 5.04 -14.12
C ASP A 202 1.94 5.80 -12.94
N GLY A 203 2.15 5.31 -11.72
CA GLY A 203 1.63 5.89 -10.49
C GLY A 203 0.16 5.56 -10.26
N LEU A 204 -0.58 6.51 -9.69
CA LEU A 204 -1.96 6.34 -9.25
C LEU A 204 -2.91 6.93 -10.28
N LEU A 205 -3.66 6.08 -10.96
CA LEU A 205 -4.44 6.45 -12.13
C LEU A 205 -5.95 6.34 -11.87
N VAL A 206 -6.72 7.22 -12.50
CA VAL A 206 -8.19 7.15 -12.55
C VAL A 206 -8.70 7.37 -13.96
N ARG A 207 -9.79 6.69 -14.33
CA ARG A 207 -10.61 7.03 -15.49
C ARG A 207 -12.09 6.72 -15.24
N TYR A 208 -12.94 7.22 -16.11
CA TYR A 208 -14.39 7.00 -16.08
C TYR A 208 -14.89 6.59 -17.46
N GLU A 209 -15.73 5.55 -17.53
CA GLU A 209 -16.35 5.03 -18.77
C GLU A 209 -15.38 4.84 -19.96
N GLY A 210 -14.15 4.37 -19.69
CA GLY A 210 -13.14 4.15 -20.74
C GLY A 210 -12.49 5.43 -21.29
N GLY A 211 -12.72 6.58 -20.63
CA GLY A 211 -11.97 7.82 -20.89
C GLY A 211 -10.47 7.69 -20.67
N LYS A 212 -9.72 8.75 -20.95
CA LYS A 212 -8.26 8.76 -20.78
C LYS A 212 -7.88 8.59 -19.30
N TRP A 213 -6.81 7.83 -19.05
CA TRP A 213 -6.20 7.76 -17.74
C TRP A 213 -5.68 9.12 -17.29
N MET A 214 -5.98 9.46 -16.03
CA MET A 214 -5.51 10.66 -15.38
C MET A 214 -4.74 10.29 -14.12
N THR A 215 -3.53 10.81 -13.97
CA THR A 215 -2.74 10.60 -12.74
C THR A 215 -3.30 11.45 -11.59
N LEU A 216 -3.33 10.91 -10.39
CA LEU A 216 -3.65 11.59 -9.13
C LEU A 216 -2.46 11.51 -8.18
N ASP A 217 -2.36 12.47 -7.25
CA ASP A 217 -1.46 12.32 -6.11
C ASP A 217 -2.02 11.33 -5.08
N TYR A 218 -1.16 10.84 -4.17
CA TYR A 218 -1.51 9.85 -3.14
C TYR A 218 -2.78 10.21 -2.37
N ALA A 219 -2.86 11.43 -1.82
CA ALA A 219 -3.97 11.82 -0.97
C ALA A 219 -5.26 11.95 -1.78
N SER A 220 -5.17 12.51 -2.99
CA SER A 220 -6.32 12.64 -3.89
C SER A 220 -6.86 11.28 -4.36
N PHE A 221 -5.99 10.32 -4.65
CA PHE A 221 -6.39 8.97 -5.06
C PHE A 221 -7.15 8.25 -3.95
N TYR A 222 -6.59 8.19 -2.73
CA TYR A 222 -7.23 7.49 -1.62
C TYR A 222 -8.47 8.22 -1.10
N LEU A 223 -8.54 9.55 -1.24
CA LEU A 223 -9.76 10.30 -0.97
C LEU A 223 -10.88 9.92 -1.95
N LEU A 224 -10.58 9.83 -3.24
CA LEU A 224 -11.56 9.38 -4.23
C LEU A 224 -11.96 7.92 -3.98
N ALA A 225 -11.00 7.04 -3.73
CA ALA A 225 -11.26 5.64 -3.41
C ALA A 225 -12.19 5.49 -2.19
N LEU A 226 -11.94 6.25 -1.12
CA LEU A 226 -12.79 6.25 0.08
C LEU A 226 -14.23 6.72 -0.23
N LEU A 227 -14.38 7.77 -1.03
CA LEU A 227 -15.70 8.26 -1.43
C LEU A 227 -16.45 7.27 -2.32
N LEU A 228 -15.74 6.55 -3.19
CA LEU A 228 -16.31 5.52 -4.04
C LEU A 228 -16.74 4.28 -3.23
N HIS A 229 -15.92 3.89 -2.25
CA HIS A 229 -16.19 2.73 -1.41
C HIS A 229 -17.35 2.98 -0.42
N SER A 230 -17.48 4.19 0.10
CA SER A 230 -18.47 4.46 1.15
C SER A 230 -19.93 4.39 0.65
N GLU A 231 -20.75 3.56 1.30
CA GLU A 231 -22.19 3.45 1.03
C GLU A 231 -23.00 4.65 1.58
N ARG A 232 -22.47 5.30 2.61
CA ARG A 232 -23.09 6.44 3.28
C ARG A 232 -22.35 7.75 2.95
N PRO A 233 -23.05 8.89 2.92
CA PRO A 233 -22.37 10.17 2.74
C PRO A 233 -21.38 10.45 3.89
N LEU A 234 -20.14 10.77 3.54
CA LEU A 234 -19.08 11.12 4.47
C LEU A 234 -18.92 12.64 4.55
N THR A 235 -18.95 13.17 5.77
CA THR A 235 -18.62 14.57 6.06
C THR A 235 -17.10 14.81 5.96
N GLY A 236 -16.70 16.08 5.85
CA GLY A 236 -15.27 16.44 5.86
C GLY A 236 -14.53 16.01 7.14
N GLU A 237 -15.24 15.93 8.26
CA GLU A 237 -14.71 15.45 9.53
C GLU A 237 -14.47 13.94 9.52
N GLU A 238 -15.42 13.16 8.99
CA GLU A 238 -15.25 11.70 8.88
C GLU A 238 -14.16 11.32 7.90
N ILE A 239 -14.04 12.05 6.78
CA ILE A 239 -12.91 11.91 5.86
C ILE A 239 -11.60 12.25 6.59
N ARG A 240 -11.59 13.29 7.43
CA ARG A 240 -10.42 13.65 8.23
C ARG A 240 -10.04 12.51 9.17
N GLU A 241 -10.99 11.93 9.87
CA GLU A 241 -10.75 10.85 10.83
C GLU A 241 -10.30 9.58 10.12
N THR A 242 -11.11 9.05 9.20
CA THR A 242 -10.83 7.77 8.53
C THR A 242 -9.58 7.83 7.64
N LEU A 243 -9.51 8.79 6.72
CA LEU A 243 -8.41 8.85 5.77
C LEU A 243 -7.19 9.50 6.40
N PHE A 244 -7.33 10.73 6.89
CA PHE A 244 -6.14 11.50 7.26
C PHE A 244 -5.60 11.11 8.61
N PHE A 245 -6.43 10.93 9.64
CA PHE A 245 -5.97 10.64 10.99
C PHE A 245 -5.63 9.15 11.18
N SER A 246 -6.50 8.23 10.76
CA SER A 246 -6.29 6.79 10.96
C SER A 246 -5.41 6.14 9.89
N PHE A 247 -5.72 6.34 8.61
CA PHE A 247 -5.03 5.61 7.54
C PHE A 247 -3.72 6.27 7.08
N LEU A 248 -3.74 7.59 6.87
CA LEU A 248 -2.55 8.35 6.45
C LEU A 248 -1.76 8.89 7.64
N GLU A 249 -2.32 8.86 8.84
CA GLU A 249 -1.70 9.31 10.10
C GLU A 249 -1.12 10.74 10.03
N ARG A 250 -1.89 11.64 9.42
CA ARG A 250 -1.62 13.07 9.19
C ARG A 250 -2.68 13.96 9.80
N GLY A 251 -2.24 14.96 10.57
CA GLY A 251 -3.07 16.08 10.98
C GLY A 251 -3.37 17.00 9.80
N VAL A 252 -4.61 16.99 9.31
CA VAL A 252 -5.09 17.86 8.22
C VAL A 252 -6.33 18.60 8.69
N THR A 253 -6.46 19.89 8.38
CA THR A 253 -7.66 20.67 8.75
C THR A 253 -8.83 20.39 7.80
N GLU A 254 -10.07 20.54 8.28
CA GLU A 254 -11.26 20.41 7.41
C GLU A 254 -11.24 21.38 6.20
N ALA A 255 -10.64 22.57 6.38
CA ALA A 255 -10.47 23.53 5.29
C ALA A 255 -9.54 22.99 4.20
N ALA A 256 -8.48 22.27 4.56
CA ALA A 256 -7.58 21.64 3.60
C ALA A 256 -8.28 20.48 2.86
N ILE A 257 -9.11 19.69 3.56
CA ILE A 257 -9.92 18.63 2.93
C ILE A 257 -10.90 19.24 1.91
N ARG A 258 -11.61 20.32 2.28
CA ARG A 258 -12.50 21.03 1.34
C ARG A 258 -11.76 21.50 0.09
N LYS A 259 -10.59 22.15 0.25
CA LYS A 259 -9.77 22.59 -0.89
C LYS A 259 -9.28 21.42 -1.75
N MET A 260 -8.96 20.27 -1.14
CA MET A 260 -8.56 19.07 -1.87
C MET A 260 -9.71 18.53 -2.73
N ILE A 261 -10.91 18.46 -2.16
CA ILE A 261 -12.13 18.05 -2.88
C ILE A 261 -12.45 19.03 -4.01
N GLU A 262 -12.36 20.34 -3.78
CA GLU A 262 -12.57 21.36 -4.82
C GLU A 262 -11.59 21.19 -5.98
N ARG A 263 -10.30 20.96 -5.69
CA ARG A 263 -9.28 20.72 -6.72
C ARG A 263 -9.56 19.44 -7.50
N LEU A 264 -9.91 18.35 -6.82
CA LEU A 264 -10.29 17.09 -7.46
C LEU A 264 -11.50 17.28 -8.37
N ARG A 265 -12.54 17.97 -7.89
CA ARG A 265 -13.73 18.29 -8.67
C ARG A 265 -13.43 19.11 -9.92
N THR A 266 -12.51 20.09 -9.83
CA THR A 266 -12.09 20.85 -11.02
C THR A 266 -11.23 20.04 -11.98
N ARG A 267 -10.47 19.06 -11.47
CA ARG A 267 -9.58 18.21 -12.28
C ARG A 267 -10.34 17.11 -13.00
N LEU A 268 -11.35 16.52 -12.35
CA LEU A 268 -12.14 15.41 -12.87
C LEU A 268 -13.45 15.94 -13.43
N SER A 269 -13.52 16.12 -14.75
CA SER A 269 -14.69 16.68 -15.44
C SER A 269 -15.99 15.91 -15.18
N PHE A 270 -15.86 14.63 -14.87
CA PHE A 270 -16.96 13.69 -14.57
C PHE A 270 -17.32 13.65 -13.07
N TRP A 271 -16.79 14.54 -12.22
CA TRP A 271 -17.02 14.53 -10.77
C TRP A 271 -18.50 14.47 -10.38
N GLU A 272 -19.32 15.34 -10.98
CA GLU A 272 -20.74 15.43 -10.65
C GLU A 272 -21.55 14.21 -11.14
N GLU A 273 -20.98 13.38 -12.02
CA GLU A 273 -21.59 12.12 -12.48
C GLU A 273 -21.33 10.96 -11.50
N MET A 274 -20.21 11.01 -10.78
CA MET A 274 -19.76 9.91 -9.89
C MET A 274 -19.99 10.17 -8.40
N ILE A 275 -19.91 11.43 -7.96
CA ILE A 275 -20.02 11.78 -6.53
C ILE A 275 -21.23 12.68 -6.34
N GLU A 276 -22.17 12.25 -5.50
CA GLU A 276 -23.24 13.12 -5.02
C GLU A 276 -22.82 13.88 -3.76
N THR A 277 -23.28 15.13 -3.65
CA THR A 277 -23.09 15.96 -2.45
C THR A 277 -24.43 16.20 -1.78
N THR A 278 -24.52 15.84 -0.50
CA THR A 278 -25.69 16.10 0.35
C THR A 278 -25.30 16.96 1.56
N ARG A 279 -26.28 17.28 2.41
CA ARG A 279 -26.07 17.98 3.69
C ARG A 279 -26.47 17.08 4.85
N ILE A 280 -25.56 16.98 5.83
CA ILE A 280 -25.83 16.41 7.15
C ILE A 280 -25.73 17.56 8.15
N GLY A 281 -26.87 18.05 8.61
CA GLY A 281 -26.95 19.32 9.35
C GLY A 281 -26.42 20.49 8.53
N SER A 282 -25.43 21.21 9.06
CA SER A 282 -24.75 22.32 8.37
C SER A 282 -23.55 21.89 7.52
N LYS A 283 -23.16 20.61 7.55
CA LYS A 283 -21.95 20.10 6.89
C LYS A 283 -22.29 19.47 5.54
N ALA A 284 -21.43 19.71 4.54
CA ALA A 284 -21.50 19.00 3.27
C ALA A 284 -20.93 17.58 3.44
N ALA A 285 -21.67 16.59 2.96
CA ALA A 285 -21.30 15.18 2.97
C ALA A 285 -21.36 14.59 1.55
N ARG A 286 -20.49 13.62 1.25
CA ARG A 286 -20.30 13.11 -0.12
C ARG A 286 -20.18 11.59 -0.14
N ARG A 287 -20.70 10.98 -1.20
CA ARG A 287 -20.52 9.55 -1.51
C ARG A 287 -20.61 9.31 -3.01
N ARG A 288 -20.23 8.10 -3.42
CA ARG A 288 -20.55 7.55 -4.74
C ARG A 288 -22.04 7.67 -5.05
N GLN A 289 -22.37 8.04 -6.28
CA GLN A 289 -23.74 7.91 -6.78
C GLN A 289 -24.14 6.43 -6.82
N PRO A 290 -25.35 6.04 -6.34
CA PRO A 290 -25.75 4.64 -6.29
C PRO A 290 -25.68 3.89 -7.63
N SER A 291 -25.92 4.61 -8.74
CA SER A 291 -25.88 4.07 -10.10
C SER A 291 -24.48 3.96 -10.71
N VAL A 292 -23.44 4.45 -10.04
CA VAL A 292 -22.06 4.43 -10.54
C VAL A 292 -21.30 3.31 -9.88
N SER A 293 -20.75 2.35 -10.62
CA SER A 293 -19.89 1.30 -10.05
C SER A 293 -18.41 1.74 -10.01
N TYR A 294 -17.56 0.93 -9.37
CA TYR A 294 -16.12 1.12 -9.44
C TYR A 294 -15.34 -0.19 -9.43
N ARG A 295 -14.15 -0.17 -10.04
CA ARG A 295 -13.13 -1.21 -9.92
C ARG A 295 -11.80 -0.58 -9.54
N ILE A 296 -11.15 -1.10 -8.50
CA ILE A 296 -9.79 -0.72 -8.12
C ILE A 296 -8.86 -1.88 -8.46
N PHE A 297 -7.94 -1.62 -9.37
CA PHE A 297 -6.89 -2.52 -9.79
C PHE A 297 -5.64 -2.22 -8.97
N CYS A 298 -5.25 -3.19 -8.14
CA CYS A 298 -4.12 -3.03 -7.24
C CYS A 298 -3.41 -4.37 -7.03
N ARG A 299 -2.29 -4.34 -6.31
CA ARG A 299 -1.72 -5.56 -5.75
C ARG A 299 -2.54 -5.99 -4.54
N ALA A 300 -2.58 -7.28 -4.26
CA ALA A 300 -3.16 -7.80 -3.03
C ALA A 300 -2.48 -7.15 -1.81
N SER A 301 -1.23 -6.71 -1.96
CA SER A 301 -0.49 -6.06 -0.89
C SER A 301 -0.99 -4.67 -0.50
N ASP A 302 -1.78 -4.05 -1.37
CA ASP A 302 -2.22 -2.68 -1.22
C ASP A 302 -3.37 -2.59 -0.24
N VAL A 303 -3.39 -1.48 0.51
CA VAL A 303 -4.23 -1.30 1.70
C VAL A 303 -5.07 -0.06 1.49
N PHE A 304 -6.32 -0.11 1.95
CA PHE A 304 -7.25 1.00 1.83
C PHE A 304 -7.75 1.51 3.19
N PRO A 305 -8.25 2.76 3.26
CA PRO A 305 -8.66 3.40 4.51
C PRO A 305 -9.81 2.72 5.26
N TRP A 306 -10.56 1.85 4.59
CA TRP A 306 -11.67 1.09 5.18
C TRP A 306 -11.23 -0.29 5.72
N GLU A 307 -9.96 -0.65 5.53
CA GLU A 307 -9.39 -1.92 6.02
C GLU A 307 -8.64 -1.74 7.36
N THR A 308 -8.55 -0.51 7.87
CA THR A 308 -7.86 -0.11 9.11
C THR A 308 -8.79 0.18 10.26
#